data_AF-A0A968D1S6-F1
#
_entry.id   AF-A0A968D1S6-F1
#
_cell.length_a   1.000
_cell.length_b   1.000
_cell.length_c   1.000
_cell.angle_alpha   90.00
_cell.angle_beta   90.00
_cell.angle_gamma   90.00
#
_symmetry.space_group_name_H-M   'P 1'
#
loop_
_entity.id
_entity.type
_entity.pdbx_description
1 polymer ?
#
loop_
_entity_poly.entity_id
_entity_poly.type
_entity_poly.pdbx_seq_one_letter_code
_entity_poly.pdbx_strand_id
1 'polypeptide(L)'
;MNRMPPGKEVDKTKVDQLVKNLDELKIVGVRPKPEGLSANLKTEEGSIQVSQQDMLSLQSKGFYFSRDGSLLSNEGELDALTKDGLTYTLRFGEVAYGSGFDVSAGTDNEEKQQKGPAENRYLFITTKFNPELFEEPPEPNNTNFQDKPDTLWTDADRRNKELFDKHEAWKEKIEKGKQTSQELNERFANWYYVISSESFEKLHLKRDDLLRDKKQAS
;
A
#
# COMPACT_ATOMS: atom_id res chain seq x y z
N MET A 1 16.09 -7.12 11.10
CA MET A 1 16.68 -8.28 10.39
C MET A 1 15.63 -9.37 10.25
N ASN A 2 15.04 -9.56 9.06
CA ASN A 2 14.06 -10.61 8.76
C ASN A 2 14.72 -11.98 8.50
N ARG A 3 15.49 -12.52 9.45
CA ARG A 3 16.15 -13.82 9.26
C ARG A 3 15.20 -14.99 9.56
N MET A 4 15.20 -15.99 8.68
CA MET A 4 14.45 -17.23 8.86
C MET A 4 15.05 -18.03 10.03
N PRO A 5 14.24 -18.50 10.99
CA PRO A 5 14.74 -19.34 12.07
C PRO A 5 15.41 -20.62 11.53
N PRO A 6 16.45 -21.15 12.18
CA PRO A 6 17.06 -22.42 11.81
C PRO A 6 16.01 -23.55 11.79
N GLY A 7 16.04 -24.40 10.77
CA GLY A 7 15.12 -25.53 10.64
C GLY A 7 13.68 -25.18 10.21
N LYS A 8 13.32 -23.89 10.10
CA LYS A 8 12.03 -23.45 9.55
C LYS A 8 12.13 -23.09 8.07
N GLU A 9 11.02 -23.20 7.35
CA GLU A 9 10.81 -22.68 6.00
C GLU A 9 9.45 -21.97 5.91
N VAL A 10 9.27 -21.16 4.85
CA VAL A 10 7.98 -20.51 4.59
C VAL A 10 6.93 -21.57 4.27
N ASP A 11 5.79 -21.51 4.95
CA ASP A 11 4.63 -22.30 4.58
C ASP A 11 3.91 -21.64 3.39
N LYS A 12 4.23 -22.10 2.18
CA LYS A 12 3.63 -21.57 0.94
C LYS A 12 2.11 -21.63 0.95
N THR A 13 1.51 -22.68 1.51
CA THR A 13 0.05 -22.82 1.54
C THR A 13 -0.58 -21.72 2.40
N LYS A 14 0.05 -21.36 3.52
CA LYS A 14 -0.39 -20.26 4.38
C LYS A 14 -0.20 -18.90 3.72
N VAL A 15 0.91 -18.69 3.02
CA VAL A 15 1.16 -17.45 2.27
C VAL A 15 0.15 -17.29 1.13
N ASP A 16 -0.10 -18.34 0.34
CA ASP A 16 -1.10 -18.29 -0.74
C ASP A 16 -2.50 -18.02 -0.20
N GLN A 17 -2.83 -18.58 0.97
CA GLN A 17 -4.08 -18.29 1.66
C GLN A 17 -4.16 -16.84 2.14
N LEU A 18 -3.07 -16.27 2.67
CA LEU A 18 -3.00 -14.86 3.06
C LEU A 18 -3.22 -13.94 1.86
N VAL A 19 -2.58 -14.23 0.72
CA VAL A 19 -2.78 -13.48 -0.53
C VAL A 19 -4.23 -13.56 -1.00
N LYS A 20 -4.83 -14.76 -0.93
CA LYS A 20 -6.26 -14.94 -1.27
C LYS A 20 -7.18 -14.17 -0.33
N ASN A 21 -6.92 -14.19 0.99
CA ASN A 21 -7.70 -13.44 1.96
C ASN A 21 -7.61 -11.93 1.73
N LEU A 22 -6.44 -11.44 1.27
CA LEU A 22 -6.24 -10.05 0.92
C LEU A 22 -7.02 -9.67 -0.35
N ASP A 23 -7.04 -10.54 -1.36
CA ASP A 23 -7.84 -10.37 -2.58
C ASP A 23 -9.35 -10.37 -2.30
N GLU A 24 -9.79 -11.19 -1.34
CA GLU A 24 -11.19 -11.28 -0.89
C GLU A 24 -11.56 -10.21 0.17
N LEU A 25 -10.65 -9.30 0.53
CA LEU A 25 -10.89 -8.29 1.56
C LEU A 25 -12.05 -7.37 1.16
N LYS A 26 -13.06 -7.29 2.03
CA LYS A 26 -14.24 -6.43 1.83
C LYS A 26 -14.22 -5.26 2.79
N ILE A 27 -14.35 -4.07 2.21
CA ILE A 27 -14.67 -2.85 2.94
C ILE A 27 -16.18 -2.88 3.22
N VAL A 28 -16.54 -2.90 4.50
CA VAL A 28 -17.94 -2.96 4.97
C VAL A 28 -18.50 -1.58 5.35
N GLY A 29 -17.61 -0.58 5.45
CA GLY A 29 -17.99 0.81 5.72
C GLY A 29 -16.89 1.81 5.38
N VAL A 30 -17.30 3.06 5.24
CA VAL A 30 -16.42 4.22 5.08
C VAL A 30 -16.82 5.30 6.08
N ARG A 31 -15.86 6.08 6.56
CA ARG A 31 -16.07 7.27 7.39
C ARG A 31 -15.20 8.39 6.85
N PRO A 32 -15.72 9.60 6.64
CA PRO A 32 -14.91 10.70 6.11
C PRO A 32 -13.78 11.04 7.09
N LYS A 33 -12.59 11.30 6.55
CA LYS A 33 -11.55 11.98 7.31
C LYS A 33 -11.88 13.48 7.33
N PRO A 34 -11.53 14.22 8.39
CA PRO A 34 -11.63 15.67 8.35
C PRO A 34 -10.83 16.22 7.15
N GLU A 35 -11.30 17.31 6.55
CA GLU A 35 -10.72 17.86 5.31
C GLU A 35 -9.23 18.22 5.47
N GLY A 36 -8.84 18.74 6.64
CA GLY A 36 -7.45 19.07 6.97
C GLY A 36 -6.51 17.87 6.93
N LEU A 37 -6.97 16.70 7.40
CA LEU A 37 -6.20 15.46 7.34
C LEU A 37 -6.07 14.93 5.91
N SER A 38 -7.14 15.02 5.12
CA SER A 38 -7.17 14.50 3.75
C SER A 38 -6.23 15.25 2.81
N ALA A 39 -6.05 16.56 2.99
CA ALA A 39 -5.13 17.37 2.19
C ALA A 39 -3.66 17.02 2.47
N ASN A 40 -3.30 16.85 3.74
CA ASN A 40 -1.94 16.52 4.17
C ASN A 40 -1.48 15.12 3.74
N LEU A 41 -2.41 14.18 3.56
CA LEU A 41 -2.10 12.81 3.13
C LEU A 41 -1.90 12.67 1.61
N LYS A 42 -2.30 13.68 0.84
CA LYS A 42 -2.15 13.70 -0.63
C LYS A 42 -0.78 14.23 -1.07
N THR A 43 -0.09 14.94 -0.19
CA THR A 43 1.22 15.54 -0.47
C THR A 43 2.34 14.64 0.04
N GLU A 44 3.09 14.01 -0.87
CA GLU A 44 4.27 13.18 -0.55
C GLU A 44 5.49 14.00 -0.10
N GLU A 45 5.48 15.33 -0.26
CA GLU A 45 6.62 16.22 0.03
C GLU A 45 6.30 17.28 1.08
N GLY A 46 7.03 17.23 2.21
CA GLY A 46 7.28 18.39 3.06
C GLY A 46 6.28 18.67 4.18
N SER A 47 6.67 18.32 5.42
CA SER A 47 6.06 18.71 6.70
C SER A 47 4.54 18.55 6.76
N ILE A 48 4.12 17.38 7.23
CA ILE A 48 2.73 17.10 7.63
C ILE A 48 2.27 18.14 8.67
N GLN A 49 1.52 19.17 8.24
CA GLN A 49 0.86 20.11 9.14
C GLN A 49 -0.48 19.53 9.59
N VAL A 50 -0.43 18.41 10.31
CA VAL A 50 -1.63 17.79 10.88
C VAL A 50 -2.11 18.64 12.03
N SER A 51 -3.36 19.10 11.93
CA SER A 51 -3.98 19.88 13.01
C SER A 51 -4.13 19.00 14.27
N GLN A 52 -4.22 19.63 15.45
CA GLN A 52 -4.45 18.87 16.68
C GLN A 52 -5.74 18.03 16.62
N GLN A 53 -6.78 18.54 15.94
CA GLN A 53 -8.05 17.84 15.76
C GLN A 53 -7.91 16.60 14.86
N ASP A 54 -7.11 16.70 13.79
CA ASP A 54 -6.82 15.58 12.89
C ASP A 54 -6.03 14.48 13.60
N MET A 55 -5.06 14.88 14.43
CA MET A 55 -4.29 13.94 15.25
C MET A 55 -5.19 13.21 16.25
N LEU A 56 -6.10 13.93 16.94
CA LEU A 56 -7.06 13.30 17.85
C LEU A 56 -8.01 12.35 17.12
N SER A 57 -8.46 12.71 15.92
CA SER A 57 -9.30 11.85 15.08
C SER A 57 -8.59 10.56 14.69
N LEU A 58 -7.31 10.64 14.28
CA LEU A 58 -6.47 9.48 13.99
C LEU A 58 -6.27 8.60 15.22
N GLN A 59 -5.89 9.22 16.34
CA GLN A 59 -5.61 8.52 17.61
C GLN A 59 -6.85 7.78 18.12
N SER A 60 -8.03 8.39 18.04
CA SER A 60 -9.30 7.73 18.41
C SER A 60 -9.61 6.48 17.56
N LYS A 61 -8.98 6.35 16.39
CA LYS A 61 -9.15 5.23 15.46
C LYS A 61 -7.94 4.28 15.46
N GLY A 62 -6.96 4.49 16.32
CA GLY A 62 -5.78 3.63 16.46
C GLY A 62 -4.60 3.98 15.55
N PHE A 63 -4.59 5.17 14.96
CA PHE A 63 -3.52 5.63 14.08
C PHE A 63 -2.72 6.77 14.72
N TYR A 64 -1.41 6.74 14.59
CA TYR A 64 -0.49 7.62 15.30
C TYR A 64 0.61 8.09 14.37
N PHE A 65 0.96 9.38 14.43
CA PHE A 65 2.20 9.84 13.81
C PHE A 65 3.38 9.65 14.76
N SER A 66 4.42 9.04 14.22
CA SER A 66 5.75 8.98 14.82
C SER A 66 6.42 10.37 14.80
N ARG A 67 7.47 10.53 15.61
CA ARG A 67 8.28 11.78 15.64
C ARG A 67 8.95 12.09 14.30
N ASP A 68 9.20 11.06 13.50
CA ASP A 68 9.77 11.19 12.15
C ASP A 68 8.70 11.46 11.07
N GLY A 69 7.42 11.58 11.46
CA GLY A 69 6.30 11.82 10.54
C GLY A 69 5.71 10.55 9.93
N SER A 70 6.23 9.35 10.26
CA SER A 70 5.66 8.09 9.78
C SER A 70 4.30 7.82 10.43
N LEU A 71 3.31 7.42 9.65
CA LEU A 71 2.03 6.94 10.19
C LEU A 71 2.18 5.49 10.66
N LEU A 72 1.76 5.22 11.88
CA LEU A 72 1.79 3.91 12.53
C LEU A 72 0.38 3.53 13.01
N SER A 73 0.15 2.24 13.20
CA SER A 73 -1.05 1.71 13.86
C SER A 73 -0.76 0.93 15.14
N ASN A 74 -1.77 0.84 16.00
CA ASN A 74 -1.73 0.03 17.21
C ASN A 74 -1.95 -1.48 16.97
N GLU A 75 -2.69 -1.87 15.93
CA GLU A 75 -3.04 -3.27 15.63
C GLU A 75 -2.25 -3.83 14.43
N GLY A 76 -1.08 -3.26 14.18
CA GLY A 76 -0.14 -3.72 13.18
C GLY A 76 -0.46 -3.30 11.74
N GLU A 77 0.45 -3.67 10.85
CA GLU A 77 0.45 -3.26 9.44
C GLU A 77 0.73 -4.46 8.53
N LEU A 78 0.11 -4.48 7.36
CA LEU A 78 0.39 -5.42 6.28
C LEU A 78 0.85 -4.65 5.04
N ASP A 79 2.05 -4.97 4.57
CA ASP A 79 2.60 -4.45 3.32
C ASP A 79 2.41 -5.46 2.19
N ALA A 80 1.71 -5.06 1.14
CA ALA A 80 1.53 -5.82 -0.08
C ALA A 80 2.24 -5.13 -1.25
N LEU A 81 3.38 -5.69 -1.68
CA LEU A 81 4.14 -5.22 -2.82
C LEU A 81 3.66 -5.89 -4.11
N THR A 82 3.33 -5.08 -5.11
CA THR A 82 2.96 -5.55 -6.45
C THR A 82 4.19 -5.62 -7.37
N LYS A 83 4.08 -6.43 -8.43
CA LYS A 83 5.07 -6.52 -9.51
C LYS A 83 5.28 -5.20 -10.26
N ASP A 84 4.32 -4.29 -10.17
CA ASP A 84 4.35 -2.97 -10.80
C ASP A 84 5.01 -1.93 -9.89
N GLY A 85 5.58 -2.34 -8.75
CA GLY A 85 6.37 -1.50 -7.87
C GLY A 85 5.53 -0.66 -6.89
N LEU A 86 4.23 -0.93 -6.79
CA LEU A 86 3.35 -0.30 -5.81
C LEU A 86 3.33 -1.13 -4.53
N THR A 87 3.58 -0.49 -3.39
CA THR A 87 3.38 -1.07 -2.06
C THR A 87 2.10 -0.50 -1.47
N TYR A 88 1.14 -1.37 -1.16
CA TYR A 88 -0.02 -1.02 -0.36
C TYR A 88 0.30 -1.32 1.10
N THR A 89 0.23 -0.30 1.96
CA THR A 89 0.33 -0.49 3.41
C THR A 89 -1.07 -0.40 4.01
N LEU A 90 -1.55 -1.52 4.53
CA LEU A 90 -2.82 -1.67 5.24
C LEU A 90 -2.53 -1.58 6.74
N ARG A 91 -2.99 -0.51 7.37
CA ARG A 91 -2.83 -0.29 8.82
C ARG A 91 -4.14 -0.58 9.53
N PHE A 92 -4.10 -1.50 10.49
CA PHE A 92 -5.28 -1.90 11.25
C PHE A 92 -5.40 -1.06 12.52
N GLY A 93 -6.58 -0.51 12.79
CA GLY A 93 -6.84 0.36 13.92
C GLY A 93 -7.80 -0.22 14.95
N GLU A 94 -8.37 0.68 15.74
CA GLU A 94 -9.34 0.39 16.79
C GLU A 94 -10.61 -0.29 16.27
N VAL A 95 -11.34 -0.91 17.19
CA VAL A 95 -12.66 -1.47 16.93
C VAL A 95 -13.61 -0.37 16.46
N ALA A 96 -14.22 -0.59 15.30
CA ALA A 96 -15.27 0.26 14.77
C ALA A 96 -16.62 -0.32 15.21
N TYR A 97 -17.31 0.40 16.09
CA TYR A 97 -18.61 -0.01 16.61
C TYR A 97 -19.75 0.33 15.64
N GLY A 98 -20.69 -0.61 15.52
CA GLY A 98 -21.85 -0.51 14.64
C GLY A 98 -22.14 -1.87 14.00
N SER A 99 -23.37 -2.08 13.52
CA SER A 99 -23.75 -3.31 12.82
C SER A 99 -24.52 -3.00 11.55
N GLY A 100 -24.37 -3.85 10.53
CA GLY A 100 -25.15 -3.78 9.30
C GLY A 100 -25.15 -2.39 8.64
N PHE A 101 -26.35 -1.85 8.41
CA PHE A 101 -26.54 -0.60 7.68
C PHE A 101 -25.87 0.61 8.35
N ASP A 102 -25.72 0.64 9.68
CA ASP A 102 -25.07 1.76 10.37
C ASP A 102 -23.56 1.84 10.05
N VAL A 103 -22.91 0.69 9.84
CA VAL A 103 -21.50 0.64 9.44
C VAL A 103 -21.35 1.06 8.00
N SER A 104 -22.22 0.61 7.11
CA SER A 104 -22.16 0.95 5.69
C SER A 104 -22.58 2.40 5.41
N ALA A 105 -23.54 2.94 6.15
CA ALA A 105 -24.12 4.27 5.93
C ALA A 105 -23.25 5.44 6.42
N GLY A 106 -22.13 5.19 7.10
CA GLY A 106 -21.22 6.29 7.44
C GLY A 106 -21.66 7.16 8.62
N THR A 107 -22.71 6.81 9.36
CA THR A 107 -23.33 7.76 10.31
C THR A 107 -22.47 7.95 11.57
N ASP A 108 -22.02 9.19 11.78
CA ASP A 108 -21.21 9.62 12.94
C ASP A 108 -22.11 9.98 14.14
N ASN A 109 -23.03 9.09 14.52
CA ASN A 109 -23.73 9.25 15.79
C ASN A 109 -22.85 8.74 16.94
N GLU A 110 -21.90 9.58 17.39
CA GLU A 110 -20.95 9.31 18.48
C GLU A 110 -21.63 8.79 19.76
N GLU A 111 -22.86 9.22 20.05
CA GLU A 111 -23.62 8.79 21.24
C GLU A 111 -24.08 7.33 21.22
N LYS A 112 -24.10 6.66 20.06
CA LYS A 112 -24.48 5.23 19.95
C LYS A 112 -23.27 4.29 19.80
N GLN A 113 -22.05 4.84 19.68
CA GLN A 113 -20.84 4.11 19.29
C GLN A 113 -20.23 3.21 20.38
N GLN A 114 -20.80 3.09 21.58
CA GLN A 114 -20.32 2.13 22.60
C GLN A 114 -21.29 0.99 22.88
N LYS A 115 -22.39 0.86 22.11
CA LYS A 115 -23.46 -0.14 22.35
C LYS A 115 -23.76 -1.04 21.14
N GLY A 116 -22.79 -1.24 20.26
CA GLY A 116 -22.87 -2.22 19.16
C GLY A 116 -21.92 -3.39 19.38
N PRO A 117 -22.13 -4.54 18.72
CA PRO A 117 -21.16 -5.64 18.76
C PRO A 117 -19.82 -5.20 18.17
N ALA A 118 -18.72 -5.63 18.79
CA ALA A 118 -17.35 -5.35 18.37
C ALA A 118 -16.97 -6.21 17.14
N GLU A 119 -17.69 -6.00 16.03
CA GLU A 119 -17.59 -6.85 14.84
C GLU A 119 -16.69 -6.28 13.76
N ASN A 120 -16.26 -5.01 13.85
CA ASN A 120 -15.50 -4.35 12.79
C ASN A 120 -14.29 -3.60 13.30
N ARG A 121 -13.37 -3.26 12.40
CA ARG A 121 -12.14 -2.49 12.70
C ARG A 121 -11.86 -1.42 11.66
N TYR A 122 -11.28 -0.33 12.10
CA TYR A 122 -10.79 0.71 11.19
C TYR A 122 -9.58 0.22 10.39
N LEU A 123 -9.51 0.65 9.13
CA LEU A 123 -8.43 0.39 8.20
C LEU A 123 -7.99 1.70 7.57
N PHE A 124 -6.68 1.93 7.57
CA PHE A 124 -6.05 3.04 6.86
C PHE A 124 -5.13 2.48 5.78
N ILE A 125 -5.31 2.96 4.54
CA ILE A 125 -4.57 2.48 3.37
C ILE A 125 -3.72 3.62 2.84
N THR A 126 -2.44 3.36 2.62
CA THR A 126 -1.55 4.23 1.84
C THR A 126 -0.87 3.43 0.74
N THR A 127 -0.49 4.11 -0.33
CA THR A 127 0.31 3.53 -1.40
C THR A 127 1.63 4.27 -1.55
N LYS A 128 2.68 3.54 -1.92
CA LYS A 128 3.97 4.11 -2.30
C LYS A 128 4.51 3.39 -3.51
N PHE A 129 5.00 4.15 -4.50
CA PHE A 129 5.75 3.60 -5.61
C PHE A 129 7.24 3.49 -5.25
N ASN A 130 7.85 2.33 -5.52
CA ASN A 130 9.28 2.10 -5.34
C ASN A 130 9.99 1.97 -6.71
N PRO A 131 10.63 3.04 -7.22
CA PRO A 131 11.32 3.01 -8.50
C PRO A 131 12.58 2.12 -8.47
N GLU A 132 13.17 1.87 -7.30
CA GLU A 132 14.41 1.09 -7.14
C GLU A 132 14.24 -0.38 -7.51
N LEU A 133 12.99 -0.86 -7.65
CA LEU A 133 12.68 -2.19 -8.14
C LEU A 133 12.88 -2.35 -9.67
N PHE A 134 13.11 -1.25 -10.38
CA PHE A 134 13.29 -1.23 -11.83
C PHE A 134 14.68 -0.71 -12.17
N GLU A 135 15.56 -1.63 -12.55
CA GLU A 135 16.90 -1.29 -13.03
C GLU A 135 16.82 -0.35 -14.23
N GLU A 136 17.50 0.79 -14.13
CA GLU A 136 17.59 1.77 -15.20
C GLU A 136 18.43 1.19 -16.37
N PRO A 137 17.85 1.08 -17.58
CA PRO A 137 18.59 0.58 -18.72
C PRO A 137 19.63 1.62 -19.17
N PRO A 138 20.76 1.18 -19.77
CA PRO A 138 21.78 2.09 -20.24
C PRO A 138 21.23 3.06 -21.29
N GLU A 139 21.65 4.31 -21.19
CA GLU A 139 21.29 5.35 -22.15
C GLU A 139 21.93 5.12 -23.53
N PRO A 140 21.29 5.56 -24.62
CA PRO A 140 21.93 5.58 -25.93
C PRO A 140 23.12 6.55 -25.94
N ASN A 141 24.17 6.22 -26.69
CA ASN A 141 25.33 7.10 -26.80
C ASN A 141 25.01 8.41 -27.55
N ASN A 142 24.03 8.38 -28.46
CA ASN A 142 23.50 9.53 -29.18
C ASN A 142 22.11 9.20 -29.76
N THR A 143 21.42 10.20 -30.26
CA THR A 143 20.08 10.10 -30.88
C THR A 143 20.07 10.38 -32.38
N ASN A 144 21.21 10.27 -33.07
CA ASN A 144 21.36 10.63 -34.50
C ASN A 144 20.45 9.82 -35.45
N PHE A 145 19.92 8.69 -34.99
CA PHE A 145 18.94 7.89 -35.71
C PHE A 145 17.61 8.64 -35.92
N GLN A 146 17.29 9.65 -35.10
CA GLN A 146 16.05 10.44 -35.22
C GLN A 146 16.07 11.42 -36.40
N ASP A 147 17.25 11.87 -36.81
CA ASP A 147 17.42 12.91 -37.84
C ASP A 147 17.49 12.37 -39.27
N LYS A 148 17.39 11.05 -39.44
CA LYS A 148 17.53 10.38 -40.74
C LYS A 148 16.59 9.17 -40.84
N PRO A 149 16.12 8.83 -42.06
CA PRO A 149 15.26 7.69 -42.25
C PRO A 149 15.97 6.37 -41.91
N ASP A 150 15.19 5.38 -41.47
CA ASP A 150 15.66 4.05 -41.05
C ASP A 150 16.51 3.33 -42.11
N THR A 151 16.30 3.66 -43.39
CA THR A 151 17.10 3.13 -44.51
C THR A 151 18.56 3.56 -44.49
N LEU A 152 18.88 4.67 -43.82
CA LEU A 152 20.24 5.21 -43.65
C LEU A 152 20.84 4.89 -42.28
N TRP A 153 20.20 4.02 -41.50
CA TRP A 153 20.71 3.61 -40.20
C TRP A 153 21.87 2.63 -40.32
N THR A 154 22.95 2.94 -39.61
CA THR A 154 24.06 2.04 -39.34
C THR A 154 23.69 1.08 -38.20
N ASP A 155 24.53 0.06 -37.95
CA ASP A 155 24.37 -0.82 -36.80
C ASP A 155 24.54 -0.10 -35.45
N ALA A 156 25.28 1.02 -35.42
CA ALA A 156 25.35 1.88 -34.24
C ALA A 156 24.03 2.63 -34.01
N ASP A 157 23.40 3.12 -35.08
CA ASP A 157 22.09 3.80 -35.00
C ASP A 157 21.00 2.84 -34.51
N ARG A 158 20.97 1.60 -35.02
CA ARG A 158 20.02 0.56 -34.57
C ARG A 158 20.18 0.25 -33.09
N ARG A 159 21.43 0.09 -32.62
CA ARG A 159 21.71 -0.13 -31.19
C ARG A 159 21.29 1.05 -30.33
N ASN A 160 21.60 2.28 -30.76
CA ASN A 160 21.16 3.48 -30.04
C ASN A 160 19.62 3.61 -30.04
N LYS A 161 18.94 3.25 -31.13
CA LYS A 161 17.47 3.18 -31.17
C LYS A 161 16.92 2.20 -30.14
N GLU A 162 17.48 0.99 -30.08
CA GLU A 162 17.05 -0.03 -29.10
C GLU A 162 17.29 0.41 -27.65
N LEU A 163 18.43 1.06 -27.37
CA LEU A 163 18.73 1.61 -26.05
C LEU A 163 17.78 2.75 -25.69
N PHE A 164 17.55 3.67 -26.64
CA PHE A 164 16.59 4.76 -26.49
C PHE A 164 15.19 4.22 -26.19
N ASP A 165 14.68 3.26 -26.96
CA ASP A 165 13.35 2.67 -26.76
C ASP A 165 13.21 2.02 -25.37
N LYS A 166 14.22 1.27 -24.93
CA LYS A 166 14.22 0.65 -23.60
C LYS A 166 14.23 1.70 -22.51
N HIS A 167 15.03 2.74 -22.66
CA HIS A 167 15.14 3.81 -21.69
C HIS A 167 13.87 4.67 -21.61
N GLU A 168 13.25 4.99 -22.74
CA GLU A 168 11.95 5.67 -22.77
C GLU A 168 10.83 4.81 -22.18
N ALA A 169 10.78 3.50 -22.50
CA ALA A 169 9.81 2.58 -21.89
C ALA A 169 10.00 2.47 -20.36
N TRP A 170 11.25 2.50 -19.88
CA TRP A 170 11.54 2.54 -18.45
C TRP A 170 11.07 3.86 -17.82
N LYS A 171 11.36 5.02 -18.44
CA LYS A 171 10.87 6.34 -17.98
C LYS A 171 9.35 6.37 -17.88
N GLU A 172 8.64 5.92 -18.93
CA GLU A 172 7.18 5.86 -18.94
C GLU A 172 6.65 4.98 -17.80
N LYS A 173 7.30 3.83 -17.55
CA LYS A 173 6.93 2.93 -16.46
C LYS A 173 7.11 3.59 -15.08
N ILE A 174 8.22 4.28 -14.86
CA ILE A 174 8.48 5.01 -13.61
C ILE A 174 7.43 6.11 -13.40
N GLU A 175 7.15 6.90 -14.44
CA GLU A 175 6.19 8.00 -14.35
C GLU A 175 4.77 7.49 -14.10
N LYS A 176 4.34 6.47 -14.85
CA LYS A 176 3.05 5.83 -14.65
C LYS A 176 2.91 5.25 -13.23
N GLY A 177 3.97 4.66 -12.70
CA GLY A 177 3.99 4.13 -11.33
C GLY A 177 3.80 5.21 -10.28
N LYS A 178 4.50 6.34 -10.42
CA LYS A 178 4.33 7.53 -9.55
C LYS A 178 2.91 8.08 -9.64
N GLN A 179 2.40 8.30 -10.84
CA GLN A 179 1.04 8.81 -11.06
C GLN A 179 -0.01 7.88 -10.44
N THR A 180 0.12 6.56 -10.65
CA THR A 180 -0.81 5.58 -10.08
C THR A 180 -0.79 5.61 -8.55
N SER A 181 0.40 5.74 -7.93
CA SER A 181 0.52 5.88 -6.47
C SER A 181 -0.18 7.14 -5.95
N GLN A 182 -0.03 8.26 -6.65
CA GLN A 182 -0.69 9.51 -6.29
C GLN A 182 -2.22 9.41 -6.40
N GLU A 183 -2.74 8.90 -7.52
CA GLU A 183 -4.18 8.70 -7.72
C GLU A 183 -4.80 7.77 -6.67
N LEU A 184 -4.08 6.71 -6.29
CA LEU A 184 -4.52 5.80 -5.23
C LEU A 184 -4.50 6.48 -3.86
N ASN A 185 -3.45 7.23 -3.52
CA ASN A 185 -3.40 7.99 -2.28
C ASN A 185 -4.52 9.04 -2.22
N GLU A 186 -4.82 9.75 -3.31
CA GLU A 186 -5.95 10.67 -3.37
C GLU A 186 -7.29 9.99 -3.12
N ARG A 187 -7.47 8.79 -3.69
CA ARG A 187 -8.67 7.96 -3.49
C ARG A 187 -8.82 7.52 -2.02
N PHE A 188 -7.73 7.12 -1.37
CA PHE A 188 -7.74 6.63 0.02
C PHE A 188 -7.67 7.74 1.07
N ALA A 189 -7.18 8.93 0.72
CA ALA A 189 -6.95 10.03 1.65
C ALA A 189 -8.23 10.48 2.35
N ASN A 190 -9.36 10.51 1.64
CA ASN A 190 -10.60 11.11 2.15
C ASN A 190 -11.36 10.22 3.16
N TRP A 191 -11.01 8.94 3.29
CA TRP A 191 -11.81 7.98 4.04
C TRP A 191 -11.00 7.17 5.05
N TYR A 192 -11.56 6.95 6.23
CA TYR A 192 -11.28 5.78 7.06
C TYR A 192 -12.13 4.63 6.53
N TYR A 193 -11.50 3.50 6.24
CA TYR A 193 -12.20 2.30 5.83
C TYR A 193 -12.54 1.46 7.05
N VAL A 194 -13.55 0.62 6.91
CA VAL A 194 -13.96 -0.33 7.95
C VAL A 194 -14.00 -1.72 7.34
N ILE A 195 -13.38 -2.68 8.01
CA ILE A 195 -13.38 -4.10 7.64
C ILE A 195 -13.99 -4.95 8.75
N SER A 196 -14.49 -6.14 8.42
CA SER A 196 -14.97 -7.06 9.45
C SER A 196 -13.80 -7.60 10.29
N SER A 197 -14.06 -7.90 11.56
CA SER A 197 -13.09 -8.54 12.45
C SER A 197 -12.64 -9.90 11.88
N GLU A 198 -13.54 -10.64 11.23
CA GLU A 198 -13.17 -11.87 10.53
C GLU A 198 -12.11 -11.63 9.43
N SER A 199 -12.25 -10.56 8.65
CA SER A 199 -11.26 -10.21 7.62
C SER A 199 -9.94 -9.79 8.25
N PHE A 200 -9.98 -9.05 9.37
CA PHE A 200 -8.80 -8.70 10.14
C PHE A 200 -8.07 -9.94 10.65
N GLU A 201 -8.74 -10.86 11.35
CA GLU A 201 -8.12 -12.08 11.90
C GLU A 201 -7.47 -12.96 10.80
N LYS A 202 -8.06 -12.98 9.60
CA LYS A 202 -7.51 -13.69 8.43
C LYS A 202 -6.23 -13.07 7.86
N LEU A 203 -6.00 -11.78 8.11
CA LEU A 203 -4.86 -11.01 7.61
C LEU A 203 -3.80 -10.75 8.68
N HIS A 204 -4.21 -10.65 9.95
CA HIS A 204 -3.36 -10.35 11.10
C HIS A 204 -2.65 -11.61 11.62
N LEU A 205 -1.85 -12.21 10.74
CA LEU A 205 -1.05 -13.39 11.04
C LEU A 205 0.30 -12.99 11.64
N LYS A 206 0.78 -13.78 12.61
CA LYS A 206 2.13 -13.63 13.13
C LYS A 206 3.11 -14.33 12.21
N ARG A 207 4.38 -13.93 12.30
CA ARG A 207 5.46 -14.57 11.54
C ARG A 207 5.47 -16.09 11.70
N ASP A 208 5.23 -16.58 12.92
CA ASP A 208 5.25 -18.01 13.22
C ASP A 208 4.11 -18.78 12.54
N ASP A 209 2.97 -18.13 12.25
CA ASP A 209 1.83 -18.73 11.54
C ASP A 209 2.15 -18.98 10.05
N LEU A 210 3.17 -18.30 9.52
CA LEU A 210 3.62 -18.38 8.13
C LEU A 210 4.84 -19.29 7.95
N LEU A 211 5.29 -19.97 9.02
CA LEU A 211 6.46 -20.84 9.00
C LEU A 211 6.07 -22.27 9.34
N ARG A 212 6.75 -23.23 8.70
CA ARG A 212 6.66 -24.66 9.00
C ARG A 212 8.04 -25.27 9.19
N ASP A 213 8.09 -26.44 9.82
CA ASP A 213 9.34 -27.20 9.94
C ASP A 213 9.80 -27.71 8.58
N LYS A 214 11.09 -27.58 8.30
CA LYS A 214 11.72 -28.22 7.15
C LYS A 214 11.61 -29.73 7.33
N LYS A 215 11.03 -30.42 6.35
CA LYS A 215 11.13 -31.88 6.30
C LYS A 215 12.62 -32.24 6.23
N GLN A 216 13.09 -33.07 7.16
CA GLN A 216 14.42 -33.64 7.04
C GLN A 216 14.49 -34.42 5.74
N ALA A 217 15.50 -34.13 4.91
CA ALA A 217 15.80 -34.94 3.75
C ALA A 217 16.07 -36.37 4.25
N SER A 218 15.19 -37.29 3.87
CA SER A 218 15.38 -38.73 4.10
C SER A 218 16.38 -39.28 3.10
#